data_AF-S4RMS7-F1
#
_entry.id   AF-S4RMS7-F1
#
_cell.length_a   1.000
_cell.length_b   1.000
_cell.length_c   1.000
_cell.angle_alpha   90.00
_cell.angle_beta   90.00
_cell.angle_gamma   90.00
#
_symmetry.space_group_name_H-M   'P 1'
#
loop_
_entity.id
_entity.type
_entity.pdbx_description
1 polymer ?
#
loop_
_entity_poly.entity_id
_entity_poly.type
_entity_poly.pdbx_seq_one_letter_code
_entity_poly.pdbx_strand_id
1 'polypeptide(L)'
;MSDDNLMMYETQHFGFTPQSCLDGMYNAVQEYIYSMLKAGEDCVLEYVARRASHSSSLEKVRQGTQLLIDHMKSHLDMTFELIELYIAERVFTVPPGVLLPEDRPHAAPLANDADEERRLNAKLAELRSRHRQEMAIQALLQAELEEQRAALEALEVTERRLDDLKRVWR
;
A
#
# COMPACT_ATOMS: atom_id res chain seq x y z
N MET A 1 9.72 7.06 28.79
CA MET A 1 10.18 6.08 27.78
C MET A 1 9.57 4.76 28.14
N SER A 2 8.41 4.50 27.57
CA SER A 2 7.69 3.22 27.62
C SER A 2 7.67 2.72 26.18
N ASP A 3 8.23 1.53 25.99
CA ASP A 3 8.44 0.82 24.74
C ASP A 3 7.19 0.74 23.85
N ASP A 4 7.44 0.78 22.54
CA ASP A 4 6.67 0.12 21.48
C ASP A 4 5.18 0.44 21.38
N ASN A 5 4.85 1.72 21.22
CA ASN A 5 3.73 2.04 20.35
C ASN A 5 4.30 2.69 19.09
N LEU A 6 4.76 1.86 18.14
CA LEU A 6 5.24 2.27 16.81
C LEU A 6 4.19 3.05 15.98
N MET A 7 3.05 3.41 16.60
CA MET A 7 1.88 4.01 15.97
C MET A 7 1.53 3.22 14.71
N MET A 8 1.42 1.88 14.86
CA MET A 8 1.24 0.96 13.74
C MET A 8 -0.09 1.21 13.01
N TYR A 9 -1.12 1.61 13.77
CA TYR A 9 -2.44 1.91 13.23
C TYR A 9 -2.42 3.22 12.43
N GLU A 10 -1.76 4.23 12.97
CA GLU A 10 -1.49 5.49 12.29
C GLU A 10 -0.62 5.24 11.04
N THR A 11 0.38 4.35 11.13
CA THR A 11 1.26 4.01 10.01
C THR A 11 0.50 3.34 8.87
N GLN A 12 -0.48 2.49 9.17
CA GLN A 12 -1.41 1.95 8.17
C GLN A 12 -2.17 3.08 7.45
N HIS A 13 -2.60 4.11 8.19
CA HIS A 13 -3.31 5.25 7.62
C HIS A 13 -2.41 6.19 6.78
N PHE A 14 -1.25 6.56 7.30
CA PHE A 14 -0.36 7.55 6.68
C PHE A 14 0.60 6.96 5.64
N GLY A 15 0.88 5.66 5.70
CA GLY A 15 1.88 4.99 4.84
C GLY A 15 3.33 5.25 5.24
N PHE A 16 3.56 5.95 6.36
CA PHE A 16 4.86 6.18 6.97
C PHE A 16 4.70 6.22 8.49
N THR A 17 5.78 5.96 9.23
CA THR A 17 5.75 6.11 10.68
C THR A 17 5.82 7.61 11.04
N PRO A 18 4.98 8.11 11.97
CA PRO A 18 5.03 9.50 12.41
C PRO A 18 6.43 9.97 12.81
N GLN A 19 7.18 9.10 13.49
CA GLN A 19 8.57 9.34 13.88
C GLN A 19 9.49 9.59 12.67
N SER A 20 9.39 8.78 11.61
CA SER A 20 10.21 8.99 10.39
C SER A 20 9.90 10.32 9.71
N CYS A 21 8.66 10.81 9.77
CA CYS A 21 8.31 12.12 9.23
C CYS A 21 8.91 13.24 10.08
N LEU A 22 8.81 13.14 11.40
CA LEU A 22 9.36 14.11 12.35
C LEU A 22 10.90 14.20 12.26
N ASP A 23 11.57 13.05 12.17
CA ASP A 23 13.02 12.99 11.92
C ASP A 23 13.39 13.67 10.60
N GLY A 24 12.61 13.42 9.54
CA GLY A 24 12.79 14.08 8.25
C GLY A 24 12.66 15.60 8.33
N MET A 25 11.65 16.09 9.06
CA MET A 25 11.44 17.52 9.30
C MET A 25 12.58 18.14 10.11
N TYR A 26 13.00 17.49 11.20
CA TYR A 26 14.11 17.95 12.04
C TYR A 26 15.40 18.09 11.22
N ASN A 27 15.74 17.05 10.45
CA ASN A 27 16.93 17.05 9.61
C ASN A 27 16.91 18.16 8.56
N ALA A 28 15.75 18.39 7.92
CA ALA A 28 15.60 19.47 6.95
C ALA A 28 15.84 20.85 7.59
N VAL A 29 15.24 21.11 8.76
CA VAL A 29 15.44 22.38 9.46
C VAL A 29 16.90 22.55 9.88
N GLN A 30 17.52 21.50 10.42
CA GLN A 30 18.93 21.53 10.81
C GLN A 30 19.84 21.83 9.59
N GLU A 31 19.57 21.21 8.44
CA GLU A 31 20.31 21.44 7.20
C GLU A 31 20.18 22.89 6.71
N TYR A 32 18.97 23.48 6.79
CA TYR A 32 18.75 24.88 6.43
C TYR A 32 19.49 25.84 7.36
N ILE A 33 19.46 25.62 8.68
CA ILE A 33 20.20 26.44 9.66
C ILE A 33 21.69 26.39 9.36
N TYR A 34 22.23 25.18 9.15
CA TYR A 34 23.66 25.01 8.85
C TYR A 34 24.05 25.71 7.54
N SER A 35 23.27 25.52 6.48
CA SER A 35 23.51 26.13 5.17
C SER A 35 23.46 27.66 5.22
N MET A 36 22.49 28.24 5.93
CA MET A 36 22.36 29.69 6.09
C MET A 36 23.54 30.27 6.88
N LEU A 37 23.92 29.64 7.99
CA LEU A 37 25.05 30.12 8.81
C LEU A 37 26.38 29.98 8.09
N LYS A 38 26.57 28.94 7.29
CA LYS A 38 27.76 28.79 6.44
C LYS A 38 27.83 29.82 5.32
N ALA A 39 26.71 30.08 4.62
CA ALA A 39 26.66 31.16 3.64
C ALA A 39 26.98 32.53 4.28
N GLY A 40 26.45 32.77 5.49
CA GLY A 40 26.78 33.96 6.27
C GLY A 40 28.27 34.05 6.66
N GLU A 41 28.87 32.93 7.08
CA GLU A 41 30.31 32.84 7.36
C GLU A 41 31.13 33.23 6.13
N ASP A 42 30.81 32.69 4.96
CA ASP A 42 31.53 32.97 3.71
C ASP A 42 31.48 34.46 3.35
N CYS A 43 30.32 35.11 3.47
CA CYS A 43 30.17 36.55 3.26
C CYS A 43 31.03 37.38 4.23
N VAL A 44 31.05 37.00 5.51
CA VAL A 44 31.84 37.71 6.53
C VAL A 44 33.33 37.49 6.32
N LEU A 45 33.75 36.26 5.97
CA LEU A 45 35.14 35.94 5.65
C LEU A 45 35.63 36.74 4.45
N GLU A 46 34.83 36.85 3.38
CA GLU A 46 35.17 37.67 2.20
C GLU A 46 35.32 39.15 2.58
N TYR A 47 34.41 39.66 3.41
CA TYR A 47 34.47 41.04 3.90
C TYR A 47 35.72 41.31 4.75
N VAL A 48 36.05 40.41 5.68
CA VAL A 48 37.21 40.53 6.56
C VAL A 48 38.51 40.40 5.77
N ALA A 49 38.61 39.44 4.85
CA ALA A 49 39.79 39.24 4.01
C ALA A 49 40.14 40.49 3.18
N ARG A 50 39.13 41.26 2.75
CA ARG A 50 39.33 42.52 2.01
C ARG A 50 39.83 43.68 2.87
N ARG A 51 39.57 43.68 4.19
CA ARG A 51 39.84 44.82 5.09
C ARG A 51 40.93 44.56 6.13
N ALA A 52 41.16 43.31 6.51
CA ALA A 52 42.11 42.91 7.54
C ALA A 52 42.85 41.65 7.08
N SER A 53 44.16 41.77 6.84
CA SER A 53 45.01 40.71 6.30
C SER A 53 45.58 39.75 7.36
N HIS A 54 45.06 39.78 8.59
CA HIS A 54 45.56 38.94 9.68
C HIS A 54 44.78 37.63 9.78
N SER A 55 45.49 36.50 9.69
CA SER A 55 44.93 35.14 9.80
C SER A 55 44.11 34.92 11.08
N SER A 56 44.52 35.57 12.18
CA SER A 56 43.83 35.50 13.47
C SER A 56 42.41 36.09 13.46
N SER A 57 42.09 37.01 12.55
CA SER A 57 40.74 37.55 12.41
C SER A 57 39.81 36.57 11.68
N LEU A 58 40.33 35.82 10.71
CA LEU A 58 39.56 34.81 9.96
C LEU A 58 39.22 33.61 10.85
N GLU A 59 40.17 33.15 11.67
CA GLU A 59 39.94 32.06 12.63
C GLU A 59 38.85 32.42 13.65
N LYS A 60 38.84 33.66 14.14
CA LYS A 60 37.79 34.15 15.06
C LYS A 60 36.40 34.14 14.44
N VAL A 61 36.29 34.47 13.14
CA VAL A 61 35.01 34.38 12.41
C VAL A 61 34.53 32.94 12.38
N ARG A 62 35.41 31.99 11.99
CA ARG A 62 35.05 30.56 11.95
C ARG A 62 34.63 30.03 13.32
N GLN A 63 35.38 30.39 14.37
CA GLN A 63 35.05 30.00 15.74
C GLN A 63 33.73 30.60 16.21
N GLY A 64 33.47 31.87 15.88
CA GLY A 64 32.20 32.54 16.16
C GLY A 64 31.02 31.88 15.46
N THR A 65 31.16 31.54 14.18
CA THR A 65 30.12 30.81 13.44
C THR A 65 29.87 29.44 14.05
N GLN A 66 30.92 28.71 14.44
CA GLN A 66 30.74 27.40 15.07
C GLN A 66 29.97 27.51 16.40
N LEU A 67 30.32 28.49 17.26
CA LEU A 67 29.57 28.75 18.49
C LEU A 67 28.10 29.09 18.22
N LEU A 68 27.82 29.83 17.14
CA LEU A 68 26.46 30.16 16.75
C LEU A 68 25.71 28.93 16.23
N ILE A 69 26.35 28.05 15.45
CA ILE A 69 25.77 26.78 15.00
C ILE A 69 25.42 25.91 16.21
N ASP A 70 26.34 25.74 17.15
CA ASP A 70 26.13 24.90 18.33
C ASP A 70 24.99 25.45 19.22
N HIS A 71 24.93 26.78 19.36
CA HIS A 71 23.85 27.45 20.08
C HIS A 71 22.48 27.26 19.38
N MET A 72 22.43 27.48 18.07
CA MET A 72 21.20 27.31 17.29
C MET A 72 20.73 25.87 17.27
N LYS A 73 21.65 24.90 17.20
CA LYS A 73 21.32 23.47 17.30
C LYS A 73 20.71 23.15 18.66
N SER A 74 21.35 23.58 19.75
CA SER A 74 20.84 23.33 21.11
C SER A 74 19.43 23.91 21.30
N HIS A 75 19.18 25.09 20.72
CA HIS A 75 17.84 25.70 20.74
C HIS A 75 16.84 24.95 19.85
N LEU A 76 17.27 24.48 18.67
CA LEU A 76 16.45 23.66 17.79
C LEU A 76 16.01 22.39 18.52
N ASP A 77 16.94 21.64 19.11
CA ASP A 77 16.67 20.40 19.84
C ASP A 77 15.55 20.61 20.88
N MET A 78 15.72 21.59 21.77
CA MET A 78 14.74 21.92 22.81
C MET A 78 13.36 22.30 22.22
N THR A 79 13.35 23.07 21.13
CA THR A 79 12.08 23.52 20.53
C THR A 79 11.41 22.39 19.77
N PHE A 80 12.20 21.55 19.11
CA PHE A 80 11.71 20.46 18.28
C PHE A 80 11.16 19.33 19.13
N GLU A 81 11.70 19.05 20.32
CA GLU A 81 11.09 18.12 21.28
C GLU A 81 9.62 18.48 21.59
N LEU A 82 9.33 19.78 21.77
CA LEU A 82 7.96 20.24 22.04
C LEU A 82 7.05 20.11 20.80
N ILE A 83 7.60 20.42 19.63
CA ILE A 83 6.88 20.30 18.35
C ILE A 83 6.59 18.84 18.03
N GLU A 84 7.58 17.97 18.21
CA GLU A 84 7.50 16.53 18.00
C GLU A 84 6.38 15.93 18.84
N LEU A 85 6.37 16.23 20.15
CA LEU A 85 5.32 15.78 21.06
C LEU A 85 3.93 16.27 20.61
N TYR A 86 3.81 17.55 20.27
CA TYR A 86 2.53 18.12 19.84
C TYR A 86 2.01 17.49 18.55
N ILE A 87 2.87 17.35 17.54
CA ILE A 87 2.49 16.79 16.24
C ILE A 87 2.16 15.30 16.39
N ALA A 88 2.97 14.54 17.13
CA ALA A 88 2.71 13.13 17.38
C ALA A 88 1.35 12.92 18.05
N GLU A 89 1.04 13.66 19.13
CA GLU A 89 -0.19 13.49 19.89
C GLU A 89 -1.45 14.07 19.23
N ARG A 90 -1.33 15.16 18.46
CA ARG A 90 -2.49 15.92 17.97
C ARG A 90 -2.75 15.81 16.48
N VAL A 91 -1.72 15.52 15.69
CA VAL A 91 -1.82 15.49 14.21
C VAL A 91 -1.74 14.07 13.70
N PHE A 92 -0.76 13.30 14.16
CA PHE A 92 -0.53 11.96 13.67
C PHE A 92 -1.26 10.86 14.46
N THR A 93 -1.94 11.18 15.56
CA THR A 93 -2.69 10.18 16.33
C THR A 93 -4.08 9.95 15.73
N VAL A 94 -4.44 8.69 15.49
CA VAL A 94 -5.82 8.32 15.15
C VAL A 94 -6.67 8.31 16.44
N PRO A 95 -7.79 9.06 16.52
CA PRO A 95 -8.55 9.15 17.76
C PRO A 95 -9.10 7.79 18.21
N PRO A 96 -9.14 7.52 19.53
CA PRO A 96 -9.71 6.28 20.03
C PRO A 96 -11.19 6.19 19.66
N GLY A 97 -11.59 5.03 19.10
CA GLY A 97 -12.95 4.79 18.63
C GLY A 97 -13.21 5.21 17.18
N VAL A 98 -12.23 5.76 16.48
CA VAL A 98 -12.26 5.90 15.03
C VAL A 98 -11.71 4.64 14.40
N LEU A 99 -12.50 4.05 13.51
CA LEU A 99 -12.12 2.90 12.71
C LEU A 99 -11.72 3.38 11.32
N LEU A 100 -10.53 2.98 10.87
CA LEU A 100 -10.07 3.28 9.52
C LEU A 100 -10.98 2.62 8.46
N PRO A 101 -11.12 3.22 7.27
CA PRO A 101 -11.95 2.67 6.20
C PRO A 101 -11.58 1.23 5.81
N GLU A 102 -10.30 0.89 5.89
CA GLU A 102 -9.74 -0.42 5.59
C GLU A 102 -10.26 -1.50 6.54
N ASP A 103 -10.52 -1.13 7.81
CA ASP A 103 -10.96 -2.06 8.84
C ASP A 103 -12.48 -2.15 8.96
N ARG A 104 -13.24 -1.47 8.10
CA ARG A 104 -14.73 -1.58 8.05
C ARG A 104 -15.25 -3.02 8.12
N PRO A 105 -14.64 -4.03 7.46
CA PRO A 105 -15.07 -5.43 7.60
C PRO A 105 -14.99 -5.97 9.04
N HIS A 106 -14.11 -5.41 9.86
CA HIS A 106 -13.91 -5.77 11.27
C HIS A 106 -14.79 -4.95 12.24
N ALA A 107 -15.58 -3.99 11.75
CA ALA A 107 -16.41 -3.11 12.60
C ALA A 107 -17.55 -3.85 13.31
N ALA A 108 -18.08 -4.90 12.68
CA ALA A 108 -19.06 -5.77 13.30
C ALA A 108 -18.31 -6.88 14.06
N PRO A 109 -18.57 -7.09 15.36
CA PRO A 109 -18.04 -8.26 16.04
C PRO A 109 -18.53 -9.50 15.29
N LEU A 110 -17.59 -10.22 14.71
CA LEU A 110 -17.77 -11.49 14.02
C LEU A 110 -18.13 -12.58 15.06
N ALA A 111 -19.24 -12.36 15.77
CA ALA A 111 -19.64 -13.16 16.93
C ALA A 111 -20.03 -14.60 16.55
N ASN A 112 -20.04 -14.96 15.26
CA ASN A 112 -20.37 -16.30 14.75
C ASN A 112 -19.44 -16.78 13.61
N ASP A 113 -18.25 -16.19 13.46
CA ASP A 113 -17.45 -16.35 12.24
C ASP A 113 -17.04 -17.78 11.95
N ALA A 114 -16.52 -18.51 12.94
CA ALA A 114 -15.98 -19.84 12.67
C ALA A 114 -17.05 -20.84 12.21
N ASP A 115 -18.29 -20.72 12.67
CA ASP A 115 -19.39 -21.60 12.24
C ASP A 115 -20.00 -21.15 10.91
N GLU A 116 -20.18 -19.84 10.71
CA GLU A 116 -20.71 -19.31 9.45
C GLU A 116 -19.68 -19.44 8.31
N GLU A 117 -18.39 -19.23 8.57
CA GLU A 117 -17.30 -19.53 7.63
C GLU A 117 -17.27 -21.02 7.26
N ARG A 118 -17.37 -21.93 8.25
CA ARG A 118 -17.44 -23.37 7.98
C ARG A 118 -18.65 -23.73 7.12
N ARG A 119 -19.81 -23.15 7.41
CA ARG A 119 -21.04 -23.33 6.63
C ARG A 119 -20.89 -22.80 5.20
N LEU A 120 -20.34 -21.60 5.03
CA LEU A 120 -20.09 -20.99 3.73
C LEU A 120 -19.10 -21.83 2.92
N ASN A 121 -18.01 -22.28 3.53
CA ASN A 121 -17.03 -23.16 2.90
C ASN A 121 -17.63 -24.51 2.47
N ALA A 122 -18.47 -25.12 3.32
CA ALA A 122 -19.17 -26.37 2.99
C ALA A 122 -20.14 -26.18 1.80
N LYS A 123 -20.93 -25.10 1.82
CA LYS A 123 -21.83 -24.74 0.71
C LYS A 123 -21.06 -24.47 -0.59
N LEU A 124 -19.90 -23.83 -0.51
CA LEU A 124 -19.05 -23.54 -1.65
C LEU A 124 -18.46 -24.83 -2.25
N ALA A 125 -18.05 -25.79 -1.40
CA ALA A 125 -17.58 -27.10 -1.83
C ALA A 125 -18.70 -27.91 -2.52
N GLU A 126 -19.91 -27.88 -1.95
CA GLU A 126 -21.08 -28.53 -2.55
C GLU A 126 -21.41 -27.94 -3.93
N LEU A 127 -21.50 -26.62 -4.03
CA LEU A 127 -21.78 -25.92 -5.30
C LEU A 127 -20.71 -26.23 -6.35
N ARG A 128 -19.43 -26.25 -5.98
CA ARG A 128 -18.34 -26.65 -6.89
C ARG A 128 -18.49 -28.10 -7.37
N SER A 129 -18.91 -29.02 -6.51
CA SER A 129 -19.15 -30.42 -6.90
C SER A 129 -20.33 -30.52 -7.88
N ARG A 130 -21.44 -29.85 -7.59
CA ARG A 130 -22.63 -29.84 -8.46
C ARG A 130 -22.31 -29.24 -9.82
N HIS A 131 -21.62 -28.11 -9.86
CA HIS A 131 -21.17 -27.51 -11.12
C HIS A 131 -20.32 -28.49 -11.94
N ARG A 132 -19.39 -29.23 -11.31
CA ARG A 132 -18.59 -30.23 -12.05
C ARG A 132 -19.44 -31.37 -12.62
N GLN A 133 -20.44 -31.83 -11.87
CA GLN A 133 -21.37 -32.85 -12.34
C GLN A 133 -22.22 -32.33 -13.50
N GLU A 134 -22.75 -31.11 -13.39
CA GLU A 134 -23.52 -30.45 -14.45
C GLU A 134 -22.68 -30.29 -15.72
N MET A 135 -21.42 -29.89 -15.62
CA MET A 135 -20.50 -29.81 -16.76
C MET A 135 -20.26 -31.17 -17.42
N ALA A 136 -20.11 -32.24 -16.62
CA ALA A 136 -19.94 -33.59 -17.15
C ALA A 136 -21.20 -34.09 -17.86
N ILE A 137 -22.38 -33.84 -17.28
CA ILE A 137 -23.67 -34.17 -17.90
C ILE A 137 -23.85 -33.38 -19.19
N GLN A 138 -23.53 -32.09 -19.20
CA GLN A 138 -23.60 -31.26 -20.40
C GLN A 138 -22.70 -31.81 -21.52
N ALA A 139 -21.48 -32.22 -21.20
CA ALA A 139 -20.58 -32.83 -22.18
C ALA A 139 -21.11 -34.16 -22.73
N LEU A 140 -21.70 -35.01 -21.88
CA LEU A 140 -22.34 -36.25 -22.29
C LEU A 140 -23.52 -35.99 -23.25
N LEU A 141 -24.40 -35.06 -22.88
CA LEU A 141 -25.56 -34.70 -23.70
C LEU A 141 -25.14 -34.13 -25.05
N GLN A 142 -24.05 -33.35 -25.11
CA GLN A 142 -23.50 -32.85 -26.37
C GLN A 142 -23.00 -33.99 -27.26
N ALA A 143 -22.27 -34.96 -26.70
CA ALA A 143 -21.79 -36.12 -27.43
C ALA A 143 -22.94 -36.99 -27.97
N GLU A 144 -23.97 -37.23 -27.15
CA GLU A 144 -25.16 -38.00 -27.57
C GLU A 144 -25.92 -37.27 -28.69
N LEU A 145 -26.02 -35.95 -28.62
CA LEU A 145 -26.67 -35.14 -29.65
C LEU A 145 -25.91 -35.21 -30.98
N GLU A 146 -24.57 -35.22 -30.94
CA GLU A 146 -23.73 -35.44 -32.13
C GLU A 146 -23.91 -36.83 -32.73
N GLU A 147 -23.96 -37.88 -31.90
CA GLU A 147 -24.21 -39.25 -32.35
C GLU A 147 -25.59 -39.40 -33.00
N GLN A 148 -26.64 -38.81 -32.39
CA GLN A 148 -27.99 -38.82 -32.95
C GLN A 148 -28.05 -38.09 -34.29
N ARG A 149 -27.33 -36.96 -34.45
CA ARG A 149 -27.23 -36.26 -35.75
C ARG A 149 -26.59 -37.15 -36.81
N ALA A 150 -25.47 -37.81 -36.49
CA ALA A 150 -24.81 -38.72 -37.43
C ALA A 150 -25.70 -39.91 -37.83
N ALA A 151 -26.45 -40.47 -36.88
CA ALA A 151 -27.39 -41.56 -37.14
C ALA A 151 -28.55 -41.11 -38.06
N LEU A 152 -29.10 -39.90 -37.83
CA LEU A 152 -30.12 -39.30 -38.69
C LEU A 152 -29.61 -39.09 -40.11
N GLU A 153 -28.42 -38.53 -40.28
CA GLU A 153 -27.79 -38.35 -41.60
C GLU A 153 -27.63 -39.69 -42.34
N ALA A 154 -27.19 -40.74 -41.63
CA ALA A 154 -27.06 -42.07 -42.21
C ALA A 154 -28.43 -42.64 -42.64
N LEU A 155 -29.46 -42.48 -41.82
CA LEU A 155 -30.82 -42.91 -42.15
C LEU A 155 -31.36 -42.18 -43.38
N GLU A 156 -31.21 -40.85 -43.46
CA GLU A 156 -31.61 -40.08 -44.64
C GLU A 156 -30.89 -40.56 -45.91
N VAL A 157 -29.60 -40.88 -45.83
CA VAL A 157 -28.86 -41.43 -46.97
C VAL A 157 -29.43 -42.80 -47.38
N THR A 158 -29.76 -43.67 -46.43
CA THR A 158 -30.37 -44.97 -46.74
C THR A 158 -31.77 -44.82 -47.34
N GLU A 159 -32.58 -43.89 -46.85
CA GLU A 159 -33.91 -43.60 -47.37
C GLU A 159 -33.83 -43.12 -48.83
N ARG A 160 -32.94 -42.16 -49.12
CA ARG A 160 -32.70 -41.68 -50.49
C ARG A 160 -32.29 -42.82 -51.43
N ARG A 161 -31.38 -43.71 -50.98
CA ARG A 161 -30.96 -44.89 -51.76
C ARG A 161 -32.10 -45.86 -52.02
N LEU A 162 -32.96 -46.12 -51.03
CA LEU A 162 -34.12 -46.98 -51.20
C LEU A 162 -35.13 -46.36 -52.18
N ASP A 163 -35.34 -45.07 -52.13
CA ASP A 163 -36.21 -44.36 -53.06
C ASP A 163 -35.66 -44.36 -54.49
N ASP A 164 -34.35 -44.21 -54.67
CA ASP A 164 -33.70 -44.36 -55.97
C ASP A 164 -33.86 -45.77 -56.52
N LEU A 165 -33.67 -46.81 -55.69
CA LEU A 165 -33.90 -48.21 -56.08
C LEU A 165 -35.37 -48.46 -56.48
N LYS A 166 -36.32 -47.92 -55.73
CA LYS A 166 -37.76 -47.99 -56.07
C LYS A 166 -38.09 -47.29 -57.38
N ARG A 167 -37.37 -46.22 -57.75
CA ARG A 167 -37.53 -45.53 -59.04
C ARG A 167 -36.95 -46.32 -60.20
N VAL A 168 -35.83 -47.04 -59.99
CA VAL A 168 -35.21 -47.89 -61.02
C VAL A 168 -36.03 -49.14 -61.30
N TRP A 169 -36.75 -49.68 -60.31
CA TRP A 169 -37.61 -50.86 -60.45
C TRP A 169 -39.02 -50.57 -60.96
N ARG A 170 -39.37 -49.30 -61.20
CA ARG A 170 -40.68 -48.86 -61.68
C ARG A 170 -40.57 -48.38 -63.11
#